data_AF-A0A920UZZ2-F1
#
_entry.id   AF-A0A920UZZ2-F1
#
_cell.length_a   1.000
_cell.length_b   1.000
_cell.length_c   1.000
_cell.angle_alpha   90.00
_cell.angle_beta   90.00
_cell.angle_gamma   90.00
#
_symmetry.space_group_name_H-M   'P 1'
#
loop_
_entity.id
_entity.type
_entity.pdbx_description
1 polymer ?
#
loop_
_entity_poly.entity_id
_entity_poly.type
_entity_poly.pdbx_seq_one_letter_code
_entity_poly.pdbx_strand_id
1 'polypeptide(L)'
;MIKSKVRSLRARWLETTRANALDYLARMLSGDEMYEKGLAALAVTLEITTPITRLECYDVSHTQGEAAMGSCVVFDASGAARDQYRRFSLRDIRPGDDYAGMDQMLRRRFRGGGAQTWRSLMFF
;
A
#
# COMPACT_ATOMS: atom_id res chain seq x y z
N MET A 1 -27.13 6.86 25.46
CA MET A 1 -27.71 8.06 24.81
C MET A 1 -26.72 9.22 24.98
N ILE A 2 -26.16 9.75 23.88
CA ILE A 2 -25.15 10.83 23.95
C ILE A 2 -25.88 12.14 24.29
N LYS A 3 -25.50 12.79 25.40
CA LYS A 3 -26.11 14.08 25.84
C LYS A 3 -25.46 15.23 25.07
N SER A 4 -26.22 15.88 24.18
CA SER A 4 -25.75 16.95 23.30
C SER A 4 -25.77 18.35 23.93
N LYS A 5 -26.53 18.57 25.01
CA LYS A 5 -26.67 19.87 25.69
C LYS A 5 -25.95 19.84 27.04
N VAL A 6 -24.66 20.16 27.02
CA VAL A 6 -23.78 20.22 28.20
C VAL A 6 -23.30 21.65 28.42
N ARG A 7 -23.00 22.03 29.67
CA ARG A 7 -22.55 23.38 30.04
C ARG A 7 -21.04 23.40 30.35
N SER A 8 -20.47 24.62 30.30
CA SER A 8 -19.10 24.94 30.72
C SER A 8 -18.03 24.02 30.11
N LEU A 9 -17.22 23.35 30.93
CA LEU A 9 -16.07 22.55 30.49
C LEU A 9 -16.48 21.45 29.50
N ARG A 10 -17.62 20.78 29.74
CA ARG A 10 -18.11 19.72 28.84
C ARG A 10 -18.62 20.27 27.49
N ALA A 11 -19.13 21.49 27.45
CA ALA A 11 -19.50 22.15 26.20
C ALA A 11 -18.27 22.42 25.34
N ARG A 12 -17.20 22.93 25.97
CA ARG A 12 -15.91 23.17 25.30
C ARG A 12 -15.31 21.89 24.74
N TRP A 13 -15.37 20.78 25.49
CA TRP A 13 -14.87 19.49 25.02
C TRP A 13 -15.66 18.96 23.82
N LEU A 14 -16.99 19.14 23.82
CA LEU A 14 -17.84 18.77 22.69
C LEU A 14 -17.45 19.57 21.43
N GLU A 15 -17.24 20.88 21.58
CA GLU A 15 -16.82 21.77 20.50
C GLU A 15 -15.43 21.40 19.96
N THR A 16 -14.44 21.18 20.83
CA THR A 16 -13.10 20.73 20.43
C THR A 16 -13.14 19.37 19.74
N THR A 17 -13.94 18.43 20.24
CA THR A 17 -14.10 17.11 19.61
C THR A 17 -14.71 17.23 18.22
N ARG A 18 -15.72 18.11 18.05
CA ARG A 18 -16.33 18.38 16.75
C ARG A 18 -15.35 19.01 15.78
N ALA A 19 -14.56 20.00 16.24
CA ALA A 19 -13.52 20.62 15.42
C ALA A 19 -12.46 19.60 14.97
N ASN A 20 -11.98 18.75 15.88
CA ASN A 20 -11.03 17.68 15.55
C ASN A 20 -11.61 16.65 14.56
N ALA A 21 -12.88 16.29 14.71
CA ALA A 21 -13.53 15.37 13.77
C ALA A 21 -13.66 15.96 12.37
N LEU A 22 -13.95 17.27 12.25
CA LEU A 22 -13.99 17.97 10.98
C LEU A 22 -12.60 18.11 10.36
N ASP A 23 -11.58 18.44 11.16
CA ASP A 23 -10.18 18.48 10.69
C ASP A 23 -9.72 17.11 10.18
N TYR A 24 -10.03 16.05 10.92
CA TYR A 24 -9.72 14.68 10.50
C TYR A 24 -10.38 14.32 9.16
N LEU A 25 -11.66 14.66 8.98
CA LEU A 25 -12.36 14.42 7.73
C LEU A 25 -11.74 15.21 6.56
N ALA A 26 -11.42 16.49 6.77
CA ALA A 26 -10.79 17.32 5.75
C ALA A 26 -9.42 16.75 5.33
N ARG A 27 -8.62 16.28 6.31
CA ARG A 27 -7.33 15.64 6.04
C ARG A 27 -7.48 14.33 5.27
N MET A 28 -8.49 13.52 5.58
CA MET A 28 -8.76 12.28 4.86
C MET A 28 -9.08 12.56 3.38
N LEU A 29 -9.99 13.49 3.11
CA LEU A 29 -10.35 13.90 1.74
C LEU A 29 -9.15 14.46 0.98
N SER A 30 -8.36 15.32 1.62
CA SER A 30 -7.15 15.86 0.98
C SER A 30 -6.08 14.80 0.73
N GLY A 31 -6.00 13.78 1.59
CA GLY A 31 -5.07 12.66 1.47
C GLY A 31 -5.40 11.79 0.26
N ASP A 32 -6.68 11.47 0.07
CA ASP A 32 -7.16 10.70 -1.08
C ASP A 32 -6.89 11.46 -2.39
N GLU A 33 -7.17 12.76 -2.42
CA GLU A 33 -6.90 13.59 -3.61
C GLU A 33 -5.39 13.69 -3.92
N MET A 34 -4.54 13.81 -2.90
CA MET A 34 -3.08 13.79 -3.07
C MET A 34 -2.59 12.44 -3.59
N TYR A 35 -3.18 11.33 -3.13
CA TYR A 35 -2.83 10.00 -3.57
C TYR A 35 -3.19 9.78 -5.05
N GLU A 36 -4.40 10.13 -5.46
CA GLU A 36 -4.83 10.05 -6.87
C GLU A 36 -3.95 10.89 -7.79
N LYS A 37 -3.63 12.13 -7.39
CA LYS A 37 -2.70 12.99 -8.14
C LYS A 37 -1.31 12.37 -8.26
N GLY A 38 -0.83 11.73 -7.21
CA GLY A 38 0.44 11.00 -7.21
C GLY A 38 0.45 9.84 -8.21
N LEU A 39 -0.61 9.03 -8.24
CA LEU A 39 -0.77 7.93 -9.19
C LEU A 39 -0.83 8.45 -10.64
N ALA A 40 -1.56 9.54 -10.89
CA ALA A 40 -1.62 10.15 -12.20
C ALA A 40 -0.25 10.68 -12.67
N ALA A 41 0.49 11.35 -11.79
CA ALA A 41 1.84 11.84 -12.10
C ALA A 41 2.83 10.70 -12.36
N LEU A 42 2.72 9.59 -11.61
CA LEU A 42 3.52 8.39 -11.83
C LEU A 42 3.20 7.74 -13.19
N ALA A 43 1.92 7.64 -13.55
CA ALA A 43 1.49 7.10 -14.84
C ALA A 43 2.07 7.91 -16.01
N VAL A 44 2.07 9.25 -15.90
CA VAL A 44 2.70 10.14 -16.88
C VAL A 44 4.21 9.91 -16.97
N THR A 45 4.88 9.78 -15.82
CA THR A 45 6.34 9.61 -15.76
C THR A 45 6.80 8.28 -16.37
N LEU A 46 6.00 7.24 -16.22
CA LEU A 46 6.27 5.90 -16.76
C LEU A 46 5.64 5.66 -18.14
N GLU A 47 5.07 6.70 -18.76
CA GLU A 47 4.42 6.66 -20.07
C GLU A 47 3.28 5.61 -20.17
N ILE A 48 2.58 5.39 -19.06
CA ILE A 48 1.47 4.44 -18.98
C ILE A 48 0.18 5.17 -19.39
N THR A 49 -0.42 4.71 -20.48
CA THR A 49 -1.65 5.30 -21.04
C THR A 49 -2.92 4.92 -20.27
N THR A 50 -2.86 3.88 -19.45
CA THR A 50 -3.98 3.42 -18.62
C THR A 50 -3.83 3.86 -17.17
N PRO A 51 -4.92 4.21 -16.46
CA PRO A 51 -4.86 4.52 -15.04
C PRO A 51 -4.24 3.38 -14.22
N ILE A 52 -3.29 3.72 -13.34
CA ILE A 52 -2.73 2.78 -12.38
C ILE A 52 -3.79 2.48 -11.34
N THR A 53 -4.38 1.29 -11.43
CA THR A 53 -5.41 0.82 -10.48
C THR A 53 -4.84 -0.07 -9.39
N ARG A 54 -3.61 -0.56 -9.59
CA ARG A 54 -2.92 -1.47 -8.69
C ARG A 54 -1.41 -1.38 -8.87
N LEU A 55 -0.72 -1.26 -7.74
CA LEU A 55 0.74 -1.29 -7.62
C LEU A 55 1.13 -2.47 -6.75
N GLU A 56 2.06 -3.29 -7.23
CA GLU A 56 2.67 -4.34 -6.42
C GLU A 56 4.17 -4.08 -6.31
N CYS A 57 4.66 -3.81 -5.10
CA CYS A 57 6.06 -3.57 -4.81
C CYS A 57 6.68 -4.83 -4.22
N TYR A 58 7.78 -5.30 -4.81
CA TYR A 58 8.52 -6.48 -4.36
C TYR A 58 9.86 -6.04 -3.78
N ASP A 59 10.22 -6.58 -2.63
CA ASP A 59 11.48 -6.29 -1.96
C ASP A 59 12.13 -7.61 -1.51
N VAL A 60 13.44 -7.75 -1.76
CA VAL A 60 14.24 -8.90 -1.32
C VAL A 60 15.15 -8.46 -0.21
N SER A 61 14.95 -9.05 0.97
CA SER A 61 15.78 -8.81 2.15
C SER A 61 16.72 -9.97 2.40
N HIS A 62 18.00 -9.64 2.53
CA HIS A 62 19.08 -10.56 2.86
C HIS A 62 19.63 -10.22 4.25
N THR A 63 19.33 -11.06 5.24
CA THR A 63 20.00 -11.00 6.54
C THR A 63 21.18 -11.98 6.53
N GLN A 64 22.39 -11.49 6.80
CA GLN A 64 23.59 -12.33 6.81
C GLN A 64 23.44 -13.48 7.84
N GLY A 65 23.32 -14.72 7.37
CA GLY A 65 23.17 -15.92 8.21
C GLY A 65 21.75 -16.47 8.36
N GLU A 66 20.72 -15.79 7.83
CA GLU A 66 19.35 -16.29 7.79
C GLU A 66 18.87 -16.55 6.35
N ALA A 67 17.77 -17.29 6.20
CA ALA A 67 17.17 -17.53 4.89
C ALA A 67 16.67 -16.20 4.28
N ALA A 68 16.95 -15.98 2.99
CA ALA A 68 16.48 -14.79 2.29
C ALA A 68 14.95 -14.69 2.30
N MET A 69 14.43 -13.49 2.57
CA MET A 69 13.00 -13.24 2.70
C MET A 69 12.56 -12.19 1.69
N GLY A 70 11.53 -12.54 0.92
CA GLY A 70 10.87 -11.64 -0.01
C GLY A 70 9.59 -11.07 0.58
N SER A 71 9.28 -9.82 0.29
CA SER A 71 8.01 -9.19 0.66
C SER A 71 7.31 -8.60 -0.56
N CYS A 72 5.98 -8.68 -0.58
CA CYS A 72 5.14 -8.04 -1.58
C CYS A 72 4.13 -7.15 -0.85
N VAL A 73 4.21 -5.87 -1.16
CA VAL A 73 3.33 -4.81 -0.66
C VAL A 73 2.42 -4.40 -1.81
N VAL A 74 1.14 -4.26 -1.52
CA VAL A 74 0.13 -3.97 -2.55
C VAL A 74 -0.54 -2.64 -2.24
N PHE A 75 -0.63 -1.77 -3.24
CA PHE A 75 -1.49 -0.60 -3.21
C PHE A 75 -2.54 -0.71 -4.32
N ASP A 76 -3.76 -0.28 -4.01
CA ASP A 76 -4.85 -0.14 -4.97
C ASP A 76 -5.27 1.33 -5.08
N ALA A 77 -6.33 1.61 -5.86
CA ALA A 77 -6.82 2.97 -6.05
C ALA A 77 -7.23 3.68 -4.73
N SER A 78 -7.50 2.94 -3.65
CA SER A 78 -7.85 3.46 -2.32
C SER A 78 -6.70 3.48 -1.32
N GLY A 79 -5.48 3.11 -1.75
CA GLY A 79 -4.27 3.13 -0.93
C GLY A 79 -3.75 1.73 -0.59
N ALA A 80 -3.21 1.56 0.61
CA ALA A 80 -2.47 0.34 0.98
C ALA A 80 -3.40 -0.86 1.27
N ALA A 81 -3.37 -1.88 0.41
CA ALA A 81 -4.14 -3.12 0.55
C ALA A 81 -3.41 -4.14 1.44
N ARG A 82 -3.38 -3.89 2.75
CA ARG A 82 -2.61 -4.67 3.75
C ARG A 82 -2.98 -6.15 3.82
N ASP A 83 -4.24 -6.47 3.59
CA ASP A 83 -4.78 -7.84 3.52
C ASP A 83 -4.15 -8.66 2.37
N GLN A 84 -3.66 -7.97 1.35
CA GLN A 84 -3.03 -8.57 0.18
C GLN A 84 -1.52 -8.64 0.28
N TYR A 85 -0.92 -8.19 1.38
CA TYR A 85 0.52 -8.32 1.58
C TYR A 85 0.90 -9.78 1.67
N ARG A 86 2.05 -10.13 1.07
CA ARG A 86 2.57 -11.51 1.08
C ARG A 86 4.04 -11.49 1.45
N ARG A 87 4.46 -12.54 2.15
CA ARG A 87 5.86 -12.82 2.46
C ARG A 87 6.24 -14.13 1.80
N PHE A 88 7.44 -14.18 1.23
CA PHE A 88 7.98 -15.33 0.54
C PHE A 88 9.25 -15.75 1.27
N SER A 89 9.25 -16.98 1.81
CA SER A 89 10.50 -17.61 2.23
C SER A 89 11.24 -18.06 0.97
N LEU A 90 12.38 -17.42 0.72
CA LEU A 90 13.21 -17.72 -0.44
C LEU A 90 14.17 -18.85 -0.08
N ARG A 91 14.36 -19.77 -1.02
CA ARG A 91 15.23 -20.94 -0.86
C ARG A 91 16.25 -20.96 -1.97
N ASP A 92 17.44 -21.47 -1.63
CA ASP A 92 18.55 -21.67 -2.56
C ASP A 92 19.05 -20.39 -3.23
N ILE A 93 18.88 -19.24 -2.55
CA ILE A 93 19.39 -17.94 -3.00
C ILE A 93 20.84 -17.81 -2.55
N ARG A 94 21.74 -17.52 -3.50
CA ARG A 94 23.13 -17.21 -3.17
C ARG A 94 23.19 -15.84 -2.50
N PRO A 95 24.06 -15.63 -1.50
CA PRO A 95 24.22 -14.32 -0.88
C PRO A 95 24.51 -13.25 -1.94
N GLY A 96 23.67 -12.22 -2.03
CA GLY A 96 23.79 -11.13 -3.01
C GLY A 96 23.12 -11.38 -4.36
N ASP A 97 22.36 -12.48 -4.52
CA ASP A 97 21.60 -12.79 -5.74
C ASP A 97 20.11 -12.40 -5.58
N ASP A 98 19.85 -11.10 -5.53
CA ASP A 98 18.49 -10.55 -5.42
C ASP A 98 17.62 -10.92 -6.64
N TYR A 99 18.25 -11.10 -7.82
CA TYR A 99 17.58 -11.50 -9.04
C TYR A 99 16.95 -12.89 -8.94
N ALA A 100 17.67 -13.86 -8.40
CA ALA A 100 17.12 -15.19 -8.14
C ALA A 100 15.95 -15.14 -7.14
N GLY A 101 16.04 -14.25 -6.15
CA GLY A 101 14.96 -14.01 -5.18
C GLY A 101 13.70 -13.47 -5.85
N MET A 102 13.85 -12.44 -6.68
CA MET A 102 12.76 -11.87 -7.46
C MET A 102 12.13 -12.87 -8.42
N ASP A 103 12.93 -13.59 -9.21
CA ASP A 103 12.44 -14.61 -10.14
C ASP A 103 11.60 -15.67 -9.41
N GLN A 104 12.07 -16.14 -8.25
CA GLN A 104 11.34 -17.10 -7.44
C GLN A 104 10.01 -16.54 -6.90
N MET A 105 9.97 -15.28 -6.46
CA MET A 105 8.74 -14.62 -6.02
C MET A 105 7.74 -14.47 -7.15
N LEU A 106 8.17 -13.93 -8.29
CA LEU A 106 7.33 -13.68 -9.45
C LEU A 106 6.75 -14.99 -10.00
N ARG A 107 7.57 -16.03 -10.13
CA ARG A 107 7.09 -17.36 -10.54
C ARG A 107 6.01 -17.89 -9.60
N ARG A 108 6.20 -17.79 -8.28
CA ARG A 108 5.19 -18.26 -7.30
C ARG A 108 3.91 -17.43 -7.36
N ARG A 109 4.03 -16.11 -7.54
CA ARG A 109 2.91 -15.18 -7.68
C ARG A 109 2.05 -15.46 -8.92
N PHE A 110 2.67 -15.76 -10.06
CA PHE A 110 1.99 -15.96 -11.34
C PHE A 110 1.59 -17.41 -11.63
N ARG A 111 2.08 -18.39 -10.85
CA ARG A 111 1.72 -19.81 -11.00
C ARG A 111 0.22 -20.11 -10.78
N GLY A 112 -0.53 -19.20 -10.17
CA GLY A 112 -1.88 -19.47 -9.64
C GLY A 112 -3.09 -18.75 -10.26
N GLY A 113 -2.99 -17.88 -11.27
CA GLY A 113 -4.21 -17.21 -11.76
C GLY A 113 -4.10 -16.30 -12.98
N GLY A 114 -5.16 -16.36 -13.80
CA GLY A 114 -5.34 -15.77 -15.13
C GLY A 114 -5.50 -14.25 -15.20
N ALA A 115 -5.91 -13.77 -16.38
CA ALA A 115 -5.84 -12.42 -16.95
C ALA A 115 -5.97 -11.16 -16.05
N GLN A 116 -6.51 -11.24 -14.83
CA GLN A 116 -6.56 -10.13 -13.87
C GLN A 116 -5.19 -9.77 -13.26
N THR A 117 -4.24 -10.71 -13.23
CA THR A 117 -2.88 -10.50 -12.68
C THR A 117 -2.01 -9.53 -13.50
N TRP A 118 -2.33 -9.32 -14.78
CA TRP A 118 -1.50 -8.54 -15.72
C TRP A 118 -1.86 -7.06 -15.80
N ARG A 119 -2.84 -6.59 -15.00
CA ARG A 119 -3.23 -5.17 -14.92
C ARG A 119 -2.49 -4.38 -13.83
N SER A 120 -1.62 -5.05 -13.06
CA SER A 120 -0.83 -4.42 -12.02
C SER A 120 0.42 -3.77 -12.61
N LEU A 121 0.72 -2.54 -12.19
CA LEU A 121 2.06 -1.99 -12.33
C LEU A 121 2.96 -2.64 -11.25
N MET A 122 4.03 -3.29 -11.68
CA MET A 122 4.98 -3.97 -10.79
C MET A 122 6.19 -3.06 -10.55
N PHE A 123 6.56 -2.90 -9.28
CA PHE A 123 7.75 -2.16 -8.87
C PHE A 123 8.69 -3.13 -8.15
N PHE A 124 9.98 -3.06 -8.49
CA PHE A 124 11.03 -3.92 -7.95
C PHE A 124 12.16 -3.07 -7.39
#